data_AF-A0AAN5DDS4-F1
#
_entry.id   AF-A0AAN5DDS4-F1
#
_cell.length_a   1.000
_cell.length_b   1.000
_cell.length_c   1.000
_cell.angle_alpha   90.00
_cell.angle_beta   90.00
_cell.angle_gamma   90.00
#
_symmetry.space_group_name_H-M   'P 1'
#
loop_
_entity.id
_entity.type
_entity.pdbx_description
1 polymer ?
#
loop_
_entity_poly.entity_id
_entity_poly.type
_entity_poly.pdbx_seq_one_letter_code
_entity_poly.pdbx_strand_id
1 'polypeptide(L)'
;PPPPTFHHSVYTMYAFASVSIHRPYSPINNLNYSMPEISGKVHAVAGIFLSVCVSAAVLACALWNFQKQETNDSLIYGAAVFSGLLLNIGILFSLLYGSTRNVPGLMTPYVVCGSMHLAISAFLTGYFAVCTIHGIILGNDLVEVYGFLVFALLTYFWSWSVDVVRKERERVTRLAGKHVPFINDDYI
;
A
#
# COMPACT_ATOMS: atom_id res chain seq x y z
N PRO A 1 -25.99 22.66 -15.53
CA PRO A 1 -25.91 21.70 -14.40
C PRO A 1 -24.59 21.87 -13.64
N PRO A 2 -24.60 22.19 -12.33
CA PRO A 2 -23.36 22.28 -11.58
C PRO A 2 -22.72 20.88 -11.44
N PRO A 3 -21.39 20.77 -11.47
CA PRO A 3 -20.71 19.49 -11.33
C PRO A 3 -20.93 18.92 -9.92
N PRO A 4 -21.12 17.58 -9.79
CA PRO A 4 -21.30 16.96 -8.49
C PRO A 4 -20.02 17.13 -7.66
N THR A 5 -20.22 17.62 -6.45
CA THR A 5 -19.20 18.02 -5.49
C THR A 5 -18.43 16.82 -4.93
N PHE A 6 -17.11 17.04 -4.82
CA PHE A 6 -16.03 16.19 -4.30
C PHE A 6 -16.27 15.54 -2.91
N HIS A 7 -17.38 15.87 -2.25
CA HIS A 7 -17.70 15.42 -0.89
C HIS A 7 -18.24 13.99 -0.83
N HIS A 8 -18.88 13.47 -1.89
CA HIS A 8 -19.53 12.15 -1.81
C HIS A 8 -18.56 10.97 -1.75
N SER A 9 -17.33 11.12 -2.27
CA SER A 9 -16.33 10.03 -2.29
C SER A 9 -15.64 9.85 -0.93
N VAL A 10 -15.55 10.91 -0.13
CA VAL A 10 -14.93 10.87 1.21
C VAL A 10 -15.85 10.17 2.23
N TYR A 11 -17.17 10.32 2.11
CA TYR A 11 -18.12 9.68 3.03
C TYR A 11 -18.26 8.16 2.81
N THR A 12 -18.14 7.67 1.57
CA THR A 12 -18.07 6.22 1.30
C THR A 12 -16.77 5.59 1.79
N MET A 13 -15.67 6.36 1.80
CA MET A 13 -14.35 5.92 2.28
C MET A 13 -14.32 5.69 3.79
N TYR A 14 -15.00 6.53 4.57
CA TYR A 14 -15.21 6.28 6.01
C TYR A 14 -16.14 5.08 6.24
N ALA A 15 -17.20 4.93 5.45
CA ALA A 15 -18.16 3.83 5.61
C ALA A 15 -17.51 2.43 5.44
N PHE A 16 -16.64 2.24 4.44
CA PHE A 16 -15.93 0.97 4.22
C PHE A 16 -14.87 0.67 5.29
N ALA A 17 -14.20 1.69 5.81
CA ALA A 17 -13.29 1.56 6.95
C ALA A 17 -14.06 1.18 8.23
N SER A 18 -15.24 1.76 8.47
CA SER A 18 -16.07 1.44 9.64
C SER A 18 -16.80 0.09 9.56
N VAL A 19 -17.17 -0.40 8.37
CA VAL A 19 -17.77 -1.74 8.21
C VAL A 19 -16.76 -2.86 8.51
N SER A 20 -15.46 -2.61 8.31
CA SER A 20 -14.40 -3.57 8.67
C SER A 20 -14.05 -3.58 10.17
N ILE A 21 -14.57 -2.63 10.96
CA ILE A 21 -14.34 -2.51 12.42
C ILE A 21 -15.42 -3.26 13.23
N HIS A 22 -16.53 -3.67 12.63
CA HIS A 22 -17.56 -4.45 13.33
C HIS A 22 -17.24 -5.95 13.32
N ARG A 23 -16.41 -6.41 14.27
CA ARG A 23 -16.41 -7.84 14.67
C ARG A 23 -17.56 -8.12 15.65
N PRO A 24 -18.32 -9.22 15.46
CA PRO A 24 -18.91 -9.91 16.60
C PRO A 24 -17.79 -10.61 17.37
N TYR A 25 -17.53 -10.15 18.59
CA TYR A 25 -16.67 -10.80 19.57
C TYR A 25 -17.29 -12.15 19.96
N SER A 26 -16.53 -13.24 19.84
CA SER A 26 -16.79 -14.48 20.58
C SER A 26 -15.64 -14.67 21.58
N PRO A 27 -15.91 -14.83 22.89
CA PRO A 27 -14.87 -14.81 23.90
C PRO A 27 -14.33 -16.23 24.12
N ILE A 28 -13.04 -16.43 23.84
CA ILE A 28 -12.29 -17.55 24.44
C ILE A 28 -10.99 -17.00 25.02
N ASN A 29 -11.10 -16.75 26.32
CA ASN A 29 -10.13 -16.76 27.42
C ASN A 29 -8.61 -16.73 27.12
N ASN A 30 -8.01 -15.76 27.80
CA ASN A 30 -6.73 -15.83 28.53
C ASN A 30 -5.44 -16.01 27.72
N LEU A 31 -4.88 -14.88 27.29
CA LEU A 31 -3.46 -14.56 27.50
C LEU A 31 -3.22 -13.06 27.26
N ASN A 32 -3.02 -12.32 28.36
CA ASN A 32 -2.43 -10.99 28.31
C ASN A 32 -1.02 -11.09 27.73
N TYR A 33 -0.75 -10.31 26.68
CA TYR A 33 0.33 -9.31 26.56
C TYR A 33 0.58 -9.03 25.05
N SER A 34 0.46 -7.76 24.65
CA SER A 34 0.85 -7.16 23.35
C SER A 34 0.10 -7.53 22.04
N MET A 35 -1.22 -7.78 22.04
CA MET A 35 -1.95 -8.14 20.82
C MET A 35 -2.55 -7.03 19.91
N PRO A 36 -2.75 -5.74 20.27
CA PRO A 36 -3.41 -4.79 19.35
C PRO A 36 -2.48 -3.97 18.45
N GLU A 37 -1.20 -3.80 18.79
CA GLU A 37 -0.40 -2.72 18.18
C GLU A 37 0.06 -3.02 16.75
N ILE A 38 0.56 -4.24 16.48
CA ILE A 38 1.10 -4.60 15.16
C ILE A 38 -0.04 -4.84 14.15
N SER A 39 -1.13 -5.47 14.59
CA SER A 39 -2.33 -5.63 13.77
C SER A 39 -2.96 -4.26 13.43
N GLY A 40 -2.98 -3.32 14.37
CA GLY A 40 -3.40 -1.93 14.11
C GLY A 40 -2.51 -1.22 13.09
N LYS A 41 -1.19 -1.42 13.15
CA LYS A 41 -0.25 -0.86 12.16
C LYS A 41 -0.50 -1.39 10.75
N VAL A 42 -0.87 -2.67 10.60
CA VAL A 42 -1.22 -3.24 9.28
C VAL A 42 -2.49 -2.61 8.71
N HIS A 43 -3.50 -2.31 9.54
CA HIS A 43 -4.70 -1.61 9.11
C HIS A 43 -4.42 -0.16 8.72
N ALA A 44 -3.52 0.53 9.43
CA ALA A 44 -3.06 1.86 9.05
C ALA A 44 -2.32 1.84 7.69
N VAL A 45 -1.41 0.89 7.50
CA VAL A 45 -0.71 0.67 6.23
C VAL A 45 -1.70 0.40 5.09
N ALA A 46 -2.71 -0.45 5.34
CA ALA A 46 -3.77 -0.76 4.39
C ALA A 46 -4.58 0.49 3.99
N GLY A 47 -4.97 1.31 4.96
CA GLY A 47 -5.70 2.56 4.71
C GLY A 47 -4.90 3.56 3.88
N ILE A 48 -3.61 3.77 4.23
CA ILE A 48 -2.74 4.68 3.49
C ILE A 48 -2.50 4.16 2.07
N PHE A 49 -2.24 2.86 1.90
CA PHE A 49 -2.07 2.24 0.60
C PHE A 49 -3.28 2.48 -0.31
N LEU A 50 -4.50 2.25 0.19
CA LEU A 50 -5.73 2.50 -0.56
C LEU A 50 -5.87 3.98 -0.94
N SER A 51 -5.59 4.89 0.00
CA SER A 51 -5.64 6.34 -0.25
C SER A 51 -4.67 6.74 -1.36
N VAL A 52 -3.45 6.20 -1.37
CA VAL A 52 -2.46 6.47 -2.41
C VAL A 52 -2.93 5.92 -3.77
N CYS A 53 -3.45 4.69 -3.82
CA CYS A 53 -3.95 4.08 -5.07
C CYS A 53 -5.12 4.86 -5.68
N VAL A 54 -6.09 5.29 -4.86
CA VAL A 54 -7.22 6.10 -5.33
C VAL A 54 -6.74 7.46 -5.83
N SER A 55 -5.89 8.14 -5.05
CA SER A 55 -5.34 9.45 -5.44
C SER A 55 -4.56 9.36 -6.76
N ALA A 56 -3.77 8.30 -6.93
CA ALA A 56 -3.02 8.04 -8.16
C ALA A 56 -3.95 7.78 -9.36
N ALA A 57 -5.02 7.00 -9.18
CA ALA A 57 -6.00 6.75 -10.23
C ALA A 57 -6.75 8.02 -10.65
N VAL A 58 -7.16 8.85 -9.68
CA VAL A 58 -7.81 10.14 -9.95
C VAL A 58 -6.85 11.09 -10.68
N LEU A 59 -5.59 11.17 -10.23
CA LEU A 59 -4.57 12.01 -10.87
C LEU A 59 -4.26 11.54 -12.29
N ALA A 60 -4.15 10.24 -12.52
CA ALA A 60 -3.95 9.64 -13.84
C ALA A 60 -5.09 10.03 -14.80
N CYS A 61 -6.34 9.90 -14.35
CA CYS A 61 -7.48 10.36 -15.13
C CYS A 61 -7.50 11.89 -15.35
N ALA A 62 -7.10 12.70 -14.36
CA ALA A 62 -7.08 14.15 -14.47
C ALA A 62 -5.99 14.67 -15.43
N LEU A 63 -4.85 13.98 -15.49
CA LEU A 63 -3.74 14.33 -16.39
C LEU A 63 -3.98 13.86 -17.83
N TRP A 64 -4.84 12.87 -18.04
CA TRP A 64 -5.15 12.36 -19.37
C TRP A 64 -6.09 13.31 -20.12
N ASN A 65 -5.64 13.79 -21.28
CA ASN A 65 -6.45 14.65 -22.13
C ASN A 65 -7.37 13.83 -23.05
N PHE A 66 -8.54 13.46 -22.52
CA PHE A 66 -9.57 12.71 -23.25
C PHE A 66 -10.09 13.41 -24.52
N GLN A 67 -9.93 14.73 -24.65
CA GLN A 67 -10.43 15.48 -25.81
C GLN A 67 -9.47 15.46 -27.01
N LYS A 68 -8.17 15.22 -26.77
CA LYS A 68 -7.15 15.19 -27.83
C LYS A 68 -6.78 13.79 -28.32
N GLN A 69 -7.16 12.77 -27.56
CA GLN A 69 -6.79 11.37 -27.80
C GLN A 69 -7.90 10.64 -28.56
N GLU A 70 -7.54 9.62 -29.34
CA GLU A 70 -8.54 8.76 -29.97
C GLU A 70 -9.39 8.05 -28.90
N THR A 71 -10.66 7.79 -29.24
CA THR A 71 -11.61 7.14 -28.31
C THR A 71 -11.12 5.77 -27.87
N ASN A 72 -10.44 5.03 -28.75
CA ASN A 72 -9.91 3.71 -28.44
C ASN A 72 -8.75 3.78 -27.43
N ASP A 73 -7.83 4.73 -27.62
CA ASP A 73 -6.71 4.94 -26.69
C ASP A 73 -7.18 5.38 -25.30
N SER A 74 -8.21 6.22 -25.26
CA SER A 74 -8.85 6.65 -24.03
C SER A 74 -9.55 5.50 -23.29
N LEU A 75 -10.17 4.57 -24.02
CA LEU A 75 -10.76 3.36 -23.43
C LEU A 75 -9.69 2.41 -22.89
N ILE A 76 -8.63 2.18 -23.65
CA ILE A 76 -7.49 1.34 -23.23
C ILE A 76 -6.84 1.93 -21.98
N TYR A 77 -6.61 3.25 -21.97
CA TYR A 77 -6.06 3.95 -20.82
C TYR A 77 -6.95 3.83 -19.58
N GLY A 78 -8.25 4.11 -19.72
CA GLY A 78 -9.21 3.97 -18.63
C GLY A 78 -9.29 2.54 -18.09
N ALA A 79 -9.31 1.55 -18.98
CA ALA A 79 -9.29 0.14 -18.60
C ALA A 79 -8.00 -0.25 -17.85
N ALA A 80 -6.85 0.28 -18.26
CA ALA A 80 -5.57 0.04 -17.59
C ALA A 80 -5.55 0.64 -16.17
N VAL A 81 -6.00 1.90 -16.03
CA VAL A 81 -6.09 2.57 -14.71
C VAL A 81 -7.06 1.82 -13.79
N PHE A 82 -8.23 1.43 -14.29
CA PHE A 82 -9.21 0.69 -13.53
C PHE A 82 -8.72 -0.70 -13.12
N SER A 83 -8.08 -1.43 -14.04
CA SER A 83 -7.51 -2.75 -13.77
C SER A 83 -6.39 -2.68 -12.73
N GLY A 84 -5.53 -1.65 -12.80
CA GLY A 84 -4.51 -1.39 -11.80
C GLY A 84 -5.10 -1.11 -10.42
N LEU A 85 -6.20 -0.36 -10.34
CA LEU A 85 -6.90 -0.12 -9.07
C LEU A 85 -7.48 -1.41 -8.49
N LEU A 86 -8.12 -2.25 -9.31
CA LEU A 86 -8.65 -3.54 -8.86
C LEU A 86 -7.56 -4.49 -8.36
N LEU A 87 -6.41 -4.52 -9.04
CA LEU A 87 -5.27 -5.32 -8.60
C LEU A 87 -4.76 -4.86 -7.23
N ASN A 88 -4.65 -3.55 -7.01
CA ASN A 88 -4.26 -2.99 -5.72
C ASN A 88 -5.28 -3.31 -4.61
N ILE A 89 -6.58 -3.26 -4.91
CA ILE A 89 -7.63 -3.69 -3.97
C ILE A 89 -7.51 -5.18 -3.65
N GLY A 90 -7.20 -6.04 -4.62
CA GLY A 90 -6.97 -7.46 -4.39
C GLY A 90 -5.78 -7.75 -3.48
N ILE A 91 -4.67 -7.02 -3.66
CA ILE A 91 -3.48 -7.10 -2.79
C ILE A 91 -3.84 -6.64 -1.38
N LEU A 92 -4.58 -5.55 -1.24
CA LEU A 92 -5.05 -5.02 0.03
C LEU A 92 -5.94 -6.01 0.78
N PHE A 93 -6.90 -6.62 0.07
CA PHE A 93 -7.77 -7.64 0.62
C PHE A 93 -6.96 -8.85 1.11
N SER A 94 -5.98 -9.30 0.31
CA SER A 94 -5.09 -10.40 0.68
C SER A 94 -4.28 -10.09 1.94
N LEU A 95 -3.80 -8.85 2.08
CA LEU A 95 -3.08 -8.38 3.28
C LEU A 95 -3.98 -8.41 4.53
N LEU A 96 -5.17 -7.80 4.45
CA LEU A 96 -6.10 -7.71 5.58
C LEU A 96 -6.64 -9.09 5.99
N TYR A 97 -6.97 -9.91 5.00
CA TYR A 97 -7.44 -11.28 5.24
C TYR A 97 -6.32 -12.16 5.81
N GLY A 98 -5.09 -12.05 5.28
CA GLY A 98 -3.90 -12.73 5.79
C GLY A 98 -3.57 -12.35 7.24
N SER A 99 -3.67 -11.05 7.57
CA SER A 99 -3.49 -10.57 8.95
C SER A 99 -4.59 -11.08 9.88
N THR A 100 -5.85 -11.03 9.44
CA THR A 100 -7.01 -11.44 10.26
C THR A 100 -7.05 -12.95 10.52
N ARG A 101 -6.69 -13.76 9.52
CA ARG A 101 -6.73 -15.23 9.59
C ARG A 101 -5.38 -15.85 9.97
N ASN A 102 -4.36 -15.04 10.26
CA ASN A 102 -3.00 -15.50 10.54
C ASN A 102 -2.46 -16.45 9.44
N VAL A 103 -2.64 -16.07 8.17
CA VAL A 103 -2.11 -16.82 7.02
C VAL A 103 -0.98 -16.02 6.37
N PRO A 104 0.30 -16.39 6.60
CA PRO A 104 1.44 -15.56 6.19
C PRO A 104 1.64 -15.55 4.66
N GLY A 105 1.15 -16.59 3.97
CA GLY A 105 1.22 -16.69 2.51
C GLY A 105 0.49 -15.53 1.81
N LEU A 106 -0.67 -15.14 2.33
CA LEU A 106 -1.53 -14.10 1.76
C LEU A 106 -1.00 -12.68 1.94
N MET A 107 -0.02 -12.48 2.82
CA MET A 107 0.63 -11.18 3.04
C MET A 107 1.78 -10.94 2.05
N THR A 108 2.27 -12.00 1.39
CA THR A 108 3.40 -11.95 0.45
C THR A 108 3.16 -11.03 -0.76
N PRO A 109 1.98 -11.02 -1.42
CA PRO A 109 1.72 -10.12 -2.55
C PRO A 109 1.92 -8.65 -2.20
N TYR A 110 1.52 -8.23 -0.99
CA TYR A 110 1.76 -6.86 -0.52
C TYR A 110 3.24 -6.58 -0.33
N VAL A 111 4.00 -7.51 0.27
CA VAL A 111 5.45 -7.33 0.48
C VAL A 111 6.17 -7.16 -0.86
N VAL A 112 5.81 -7.94 -1.87
CA VAL A 112 6.37 -7.81 -3.23
C VAL A 112 5.99 -6.46 -3.83
N CYS A 113 4.69 -6.12 -3.82
CA CYS A 113 4.19 -4.85 -4.36
C CYS A 113 4.84 -3.63 -3.68
N GLY A 114 4.86 -3.59 -2.35
CA GLY A 114 5.48 -2.52 -1.56
C GLY A 114 6.99 -2.44 -1.79
N SER A 115 7.68 -3.57 -1.98
CA SER A 115 9.12 -3.56 -2.32
C SER A 115 9.40 -2.98 -3.71
N MET A 116 8.52 -3.19 -4.69
CA MET A 116 8.62 -2.56 -6.01
C MET A 116 8.40 -1.04 -5.92
N HIS A 117 7.39 -0.60 -5.16
CA HIS A 117 7.16 0.82 -4.90
C HIS A 117 8.34 1.47 -4.16
N LEU A 118 8.95 0.76 -3.21
CA LEU A 118 10.16 1.19 -2.53
C LEU A 118 11.33 1.35 -3.52
N ALA A 119 11.58 0.38 -4.38
CA ALA A 119 12.65 0.45 -5.37
C ALA A 119 12.44 1.64 -6.32
N ILE A 120 11.25 1.77 -6.90
CA ILE A 120 10.91 2.87 -7.84
C ILE A 120 11.07 4.23 -7.16
N SER A 121 10.53 4.40 -5.95
CA SER A 121 10.65 5.66 -5.21
C SER A 121 12.10 5.97 -4.83
N ALA A 122 12.91 4.97 -4.48
CA ALA A 122 14.32 5.17 -4.18
C ALA A 122 15.12 5.62 -5.42
N PHE A 123 14.85 5.01 -6.59
CA PHE A 123 15.46 5.44 -7.86
C PHE A 123 15.07 6.89 -8.20
N LEU A 124 13.79 7.24 -8.07
CA LEU A 124 13.32 8.60 -8.34
C LEU A 124 13.89 9.61 -7.34
N THR A 125 14.00 9.24 -6.06
CA THR A 125 14.67 10.08 -5.05
C THR A 125 16.12 10.35 -5.45
N GLY A 126 16.86 9.32 -5.90
CA GLY A 126 18.22 9.48 -6.40
C GLY A 126 18.32 10.39 -7.62
N TYR A 127 17.40 10.22 -8.59
CA TYR A 127 17.32 11.07 -9.77
C TYR A 127 17.08 12.54 -9.40
N PHE A 128 16.03 12.82 -8.61
CA PHE A 128 15.72 14.19 -8.19
C PHE A 128 16.79 14.79 -7.27
N ALA A 129 17.53 13.98 -6.50
CA ALA A 129 18.67 14.47 -5.73
C ALA A 129 19.78 15.00 -6.64
N VAL A 130 20.11 14.27 -7.71
CA VAL A 130 21.12 14.70 -8.70
C VAL A 130 20.65 15.97 -9.42
N CYS A 131 19.39 16.00 -9.87
CA CYS A 131 18.80 17.20 -10.50
C CYS A 131 18.86 18.39 -9.55
N THR A 132 18.40 18.23 -8.30
CA THR A 132 18.40 19.30 -7.29
C THR A 132 19.81 19.87 -7.05
N ILE A 133 20.83 19.01 -6.97
CA ILE A 133 22.22 19.47 -6.83
C ILE A 133 22.65 20.30 -8.04
N HIS A 134 22.33 19.86 -9.26
CA HIS A 134 22.58 20.64 -10.48
C HIS A 134 21.79 21.96 -10.50
N GLY A 135 20.50 21.95 -10.16
CA GLY A 135 19.64 23.12 -10.12
C GLY A 135 20.10 24.17 -9.09
N ILE A 136 20.64 23.75 -7.94
CA ILE A 136 21.24 24.65 -6.95
C ILE A 136 22.47 25.35 -7.52
N ILE A 137 23.30 24.64 -8.31
CA ILE A 137 24.51 25.20 -8.93
C ILE A 137 24.15 26.22 -10.02
N LEU A 138 23.05 26.01 -10.75
CA LEU A 138 22.64 26.82 -11.91
C LEU A 138 21.64 27.96 -11.60
N GLY A 139 21.08 28.04 -10.39
CA GLY A 139 20.25 29.17 -9.98
C GLY A 139 18.74 28.90 -9.85
N ASN A 140 18.41 27.77 -9.20
CA ASN A 140 17.13 27.41 -8.56
C ASN A 140 15.97 26.96 -9.47
N ASP A 141 15.65 25.67 -9.38
CA ASP A 141 14.43 25.09 -9.93
C ASP A 141 13.63 24.42 -8.79
N LEU A 142 12.66 25.16 -8.24
CA LEU A 142 11.86 24.74 -7.08
C LEU A 142 11.14 23.41 -7.32
N VAL A 143 10.81 23.11 -8.58
CA VAL A 143 10.12 21.87 -8.98
C VAL A 143 10.95 20.63 -8.64
N GLU A 144 12.26 20.68 -8.83
CA GLU A 144 13.17 19.56 -8.55
C GLU A 144 13.27 19.29 -7.05
N VAL A 145 13.33 20.36 -6.24
CA VAL A 145 13.34 20.28 -4.77
C VAL A 145 12.05 19.65 -4.25
N TYR A 146 10.89 20.08 -4.76
CA TYR A 146 9.61 19.48 -4.40
C TYR A 146 9.54 18.00 -4.82
N GLY A 147 10.01 17.67 -6.02
CA GLY A 147 10.12 16.29 -6.49
C GLY A 147 10.94 15.43 -5.54
N PHE A 148 12.14 15.90 -5.17
CA PHE A 148 13.01 15.21 -4.22
C PHE A 148 12.32 14.94 -2.88
N LEU A 149 11.68 15.96 -2.28
CA LEU A 149 11.02 15.81 -0.99
C LEU A 149 9.85 14.81 -1.03
N VAL A 150 9.02 14.86 -2.08
CA VAL A 150 7.89 13.94 -2.24
C VAL A 150 8.39 12.50 -2.38
N PHE A 151 9.40 12.25 -3.22
CA PHE A 151 9.91 10.89 -3.41
C PHE A 151 10.67 10.38 -2.19
N ALA A 152 11.40 11.23 -1.46
CA ALA A 152 12.05 10.85 -0.21
C ALA A 152 11.02 10.41 0.85
N LEU A 153 9.92 11.14 1.00
CA LEU A 153 8.82 10.78 1.91
C LEU A 153 8.15 9.46 1.48
N LEU A 154 7.93 9.27 0.18
CA LEU A 154 7.39 8.01 -0.35
C LEU A 154 8.34 6.84 -0.07
N THR A 155 9.64 7.00 -0.31
CA THR A 155 10.66 5.96 -0.01
C THR A 155 10.65 5.60 1.46
N TYR A 156 10.60 6.59 2.36
CA TYR A 156 10.47 6.34 3.79
C TYR A 156 9.19 5.57 4.12
N PHE A 157 8.04 6.00 3.59
CA PHE A 157 6.76 5.34 3.82
C PHE A 157 6.76 3.87 3.34
N TRP A 158 7.26 3.60 2.13
CA TRP A 158 7.32 2.25 1.57
C TRP A 158 8.30 1.35 2.34
N SER A 159 9.41 1.92 2.83
CA SER A 159 10.35 1.19 3.69
C SER A 159 9.69 0.77 4.99
N TRP A 160 9.03 1.71 5.67
CA TRP A 160 8.31 1.47 6.91
C TRP A 160 7.14 0.49 6.73
N SER A 161 6.34 0.64 5.67
CA SER A 161 5.17 -0.21 5.43
C SER A 161 5.57 -1.66 5.16
N VAL A 162 6.62 -1.89 4.36
CA VAL A 162 7.15 -3.22 4.08
C VAL A 162 7.72 -3.86 5.34
N ASP A 163 8.43 -3.11 6.18
CA ASP A 163 8.97 -3.60 7.46
C ASP A 163 7.85 -4.04 8.41
N VAL A 164 6.81 -3.21 8.57
CA VAL A 164 5.62 -3.55 9.40
C VAL A 164 4.97 -4.85 8.93
N VAL A 165 4.72 -4.98 7.62
CA VAL A 165 4.04 -6.17 7.07
C VAL A 165 4.93 -7.41 7.15
N ARG A 166 6.26 -7.27 6.98
CA ARG A 166 7.21 -8.37 7.17
C ARG A 166 7.24 -8.85 8.63
N LYS A 167 7.31 -7.93 9.59
CA LYS A 167 7.27 -8.25 11.03
C LYS A 167 5.97 -8.95 11.41
N GLU A 168 4.84 -8.48 10.89
CA GLU A 168 3.55 -9.15 11.13
C GLU A 168 3.53 -10.54 10.48
N ARG A 169 4.02 -10.68 9.24
CA ARG A 169 4.12 -11.98 8.57
C ARG A 169 4.99 -12.97 9.35
N GLU A 170 6.13 -12.52 9.89
CA GLU A 170 7.00 -13.34 10.74
C GLU A 170 6.30 -13.75 12.03
N ARG A 171 5.61 -12.82 12.70
CA ARG A 171 4.79 -13.10 13.89
C ARG A 171 3.74 -14.17 13.59
N VAL A 172 2.99 -14.00 12.51
CA VAL A 172 1.97 -14.94 12.04
C VAL A 172 2.58 -16.30 11.69
N THR A 173 3.76 -16.32 11.05
CA THR A 173 4.48 -17.56 10.71
C THR A 173 4.92 -18.33 11.95
N ARG A 174 5.40 -17.62 12.98
CA ARG A 174 5.77 -18.20 14.28
C ARG A 174 4.55 -18.79 15.00
N LEU A 175 3.42 -18.08 14.98
CA LEU A 175 2.16 -18.55 15.57
C LEU A 175 1.57 -19.75 14.83
N ALA A 176 1.77 -19.85 13.52
CA ALA A 176 1.34 -20.99 12.70
C ALA A 176 2.20 -22.25 12.90
N GLY A 177 3.16 -22.26 13.85
CA GLY A 177 3.92 -23.45 14.22
C GLY A 177 4.95 -23.93 13.19
N LYS A 178 5.29 -23.10 12.19
CA LYS A 178 6.17 -23.50 11.07
C LYS A 178 7.67 -23.50 11.42
N HIS A 179 8.02 -23.75 12.69
CA HIS A 179 9.40 -23.89 13.20
C HIS A 179 9.54 -25.15 14.08
N VAL A 180 9.15 -26.30 13.55
CA VAL A 180 9.82 -27.56 13.91
C VAL A 180 10.33 -28.14 12.60
N PRO A 181 11.63 -28.06 12.27
CA PRO A 181 12.18 -29.05 11.37
C PRO A 181 11.91 -30.39 12.06
N PHE A 182 11.06 -31.22 11.47
CA PHE A 182 10.97 -32.62 11.85
C PHE A 182 12.32 -33.27 11.49
N ILE A 183 13.34 -33.06 12.32
CA ILE A 183 14.46 -33.99 12.44
C ILE A 183 13.85 -35.17 13.17
N ASN A 184 13.23 -36.04 12.39
CA ASN A 184 12.83 -37.36 12.85
C ASN A 184 14.04 -38.27 12.56
N ASP A 185 15.08 -38.12 13.39
CA ASP A 185 16.27 -39.00 13.40
C ASP A 185 16.02 -40.25 14.28
N ASP A 186 14.76 -40.58 14.59
CA ASP A 186 14.39 -41.74 15.42
C ASP A 186 13.92 -42.97 14.59
N TYR A 187 14.47 -43.15 13.39
CA TYR A 187 14.41 -44.45 12.69
C TYR A 187 15.83 -44.98 12.45
N ILE A 188 16.48 -45.42 13.54
CA ILE A 188 17.56 -46.41 13.53
C ILE A 188 16.93 -47.77 13.83
#